data_AF-A0A015KXS2-F1
#
_entry.id   AF-A0A015KXS2-F1
#
_cell.length_a   1.000
_cell.length_b   1.000
_cell.length_c   1.000
_cell.angle_alpha   90.00
_cell.angle_beta   90.00
_cell.angle_gamma   90.00
#
_symmetry.space_group_name_H-M   'P 1'
#
loop_
_entity.id
_entity.type
_entity.pdbx_description
1 polymer ?
#
loop_
_entity_poly.entity_id
_entity_poly.type
_entity_poly.pdbx_seq_one_letter_code
_entity_poly.pdbx_strand_id
1 'polypeptide(L)'
;MVSQPDISNTLDKFLYSNYSAPSYFILKTVMKLNQIPIEFQEEELNELKYKEIGWEMGQKLWQSYKCLKKNINNLQTSESLNDYISVFPRSLTNFFESMLTTILERKTAESNRK
;
A
#
# COMPACT_ATOMS: atom_id res chain seq x y z
N MET A 1 -19.23 -48.87 21.48
CA MET A 1 -17.92 -48.65 20.84
C MET A 1 -18.01 -47.31 20.13
N VAL A 2 -17.29 -46.30 20.64
CA VAL A 2 -17.28 -44.95 20.05
C VAL A 2 -16.15 -44.92 19.03
N SER A 3 -16.48 -44.76 17.76
CA SER A 3 -15.50 -44.59 16.69
C SER A 3 -14.79 -43.25 16.86
N GLN A 4 -13.46 -43.28 17.03
CA GLN A 4 -12.64 -42.08 17.04
C GLN A 4 -12.72 -41.36 15.68
N PRO A 5 -12.82 -40.02 15.67
CA PRO A 5 -12.67 -39.26 14.43
C PRO A 5 -11.22 -39.35 13.96
N ASP A 6 -11.04 -39.59 12.66
CA ASP A 6 -9.74 -39.80 12.03
C ASP A 6 -9.02 -38.45 11.86
N ILE A 7 -8.14 -38.12 12.82
CA ILE A 7 -7.45 -36.81 12.95
C ILE A 7 -6.45 -36.60 11.79
N SER A 8 -6.08 -37.66 11.06
CA SER A 8 -5.08 -37.63 9.99
C SER A 8 -5.48 -36.73 8.82
N ASN A 9 -6.75 -36.70 8.43
CA ASN A 9 -7.19 -35.96 7.24
C ASN A 9 -7.39 -34.46 7.47
N THR A 10 -7.47 -34.03 8.73
CA THR A 10 -7.69 -32.62 9.10
C THR A 10 -6.37 -31.86 9.21
N LEU A 11 -5.29 -32.54 9.61
CA LEU A 11 -3.97 -31.93 9.79
C LEU A 11 -3.33 -31.55 8.45
N ASP A 12 -3.43 -32.44 7.46
CA ASP A 12 -2.86 -32.21 6.12
C ASP A 12 -3.53 -31.05 5.36
N LYS A 13 -4.83 -30.82 5.63
CA LYS A 13 -5.58 -29.72 5.01
C LYS A 13 -5.26 -28.35 5.60
N PHE A 14 -4.86 -28.29 6.88
CA PHE A 14 -4.44 -27.05 7.53
C PHE A 14 -3.06 -26.58 7.05
N LEU A 15 -2.14 -27.51 6.78
CA LEU A 15 -0.77 -27.20 6.33
C LEU A 15 -0.71 -26.56 4.94
N TYR A 16 -1.70 -26.78 4.07
CA TYR A 16 -1.70 -26.24 2.72
C TYR A 16 -2.35 -24.85 2.56
N SER A 17 -2.97 -24.30 3.61
CA SER A 17 -3.95 -23.22 3.42
C SER A 17 -3.49 -21.78 3.71
N ASN A 18 -2.29 -21.52 4.23
CA ASN A 18 -1.89 -20.13 4.56
C ASN A 18 -0.39 -19.84 4.43
N TYR A 19 0.31 -20.42 3.46
CA TYR A 19 1.66 -19.94 3.14
C TYR A 19 1.56 -18.70 2.24
N SER A 20 1.31 -17.54 2.85
CA SER A 20 1.66 -16.27 2.21
C SER A 20 3.16 -16.32 1.92
N ALA A 21 3.57 -15.94 0.70
CA ALA A 21 4.98 -15.80 0.39
C ALA A 21 5.67 -14.98 1.48
N PRO A 22 6.83 -15.42 2.02
CA PRO A 22 7.51 -14.70 3.08
C PRO A 22 7.86 -13.29 2.60
N SER A 23 7.71 -12.31 3.48
CA SER A 23 8.07 -10.92 3.13
C SER A 23 9.56 -10.83 2.78
N TYR A 24 9.91 -9.84 1.97
CA TYR A 24 11.30 -9.57 1.58
C TYR A 24 12.25 -9.52 2.78
N PHE A 25 11.83 -8.88 3.87
CA PHE A 25 12.59 -8.80 5.10
C PHE A 25 12.86 -10.18 5.73
N ILE A 26 11.84 -11.04 5.79
CA ILE A 26 11.96 -12.41 6.33
C ILE A 26 12.92 -13.22 5.46
N LEU A 27 12.74 -13.18 4.13
CA LEU A 27 13.60 -13.92 3.20
C LEU A 27 15.06 -13.44 3.30
N LYS A 28 15.30 -12.12 3.28
CA LYS A 28 16.64 -11.53 3.43
C LYS A 28 17.31 -11.92 4.75
N THR A 29 16.54 -11.97 5.84
CA THR A 29 17.03 -12.37 7.16
C THR A 29 17.44 -13.84 7.19
N VAL A 30 16.59 -14.74 6.69
CA VAL A 30 16.87 -16.18 6.63
C VAL A 30 18.10 -16.45 5.76
N MET A 31 18.21 -15.81 4.60
CA MET A 31 19.37 -15.99 3.71
C MET A 31 20.68 -15.52 4.35
N LYS A 32 20.66 -14.38 5.06
CA LYS A 32 21.84 -13.89 5.82
C LYS A 32 22.24 -14.83 6.96
N LEU A 33 21.28 -15.33 7.74
CA LEU A 33 21.56 -16.26 8.84
C LEU A 33 22.19 -17.57 8.34
N ASN A 34 21.78 -18.03 7.16
CA ASN A 34 22.30 -19.24 6.54
C ASN A 34 23.58 -19.00 5.71
N GLN A 35 24.16 -17.79 5.74
CA GLN A 35 25.35 -17.41 4.97
C GLN A 35 25.20 -17.71 3.46
N ILE A 36 23.98 -17.68 2.95
CA ILE A 36 23.71 -17.90 1.54
C ILE A 36 24.01 -16.58 0.82
N PRO A 37 24.93 -16.56 -0.17
CA PRO A 37 25.31 -15.36 -0.87
C PRO A 37 24.18 -14.97 -1.84
N ILE A 38 23.20 -14.24 -1.34
CA ILE A 38 22.12 -13.67 -2.15
C ILE A 38 22.25 -12.15 -2.12
N GLU A 39 22.56 -11.61 -3.29
CA GLU A 39 22.52 -10.19 -3.56
C GLU A 39 21.12 -9.87 -4.08
N PHE A 40 20.27 -9.39 -3.17
CA PHE A 40 18.97 -8.86 -3.57
C PHE A 40 19.21 -7.49 -4.19
N GLN A 41 19.07 -7.39 -5.51
CA GLN A 41 19.08 -6.11 -6.20
C GLN A 41 17.82 -5.36 -5.79
N GLU A 42 17.96 -4.39 -4.88
CA GLU A 42 17.01 -3.29 -4.81
C GLU A 42 17.17 -2.56 -6.14
N GLU A 43 16.12 -2.57 -6.97
CA GLU A 43 16.13 -1.84 -8.24
C GLU A 43 16.17 -0.34 -7.89
N GLU A 44 17.38 0.18 -7.67
CA GLU A 44 17.58 1.61 -7.50
C GLU A 44 17.09 2.27 -8.80
N LEU A 45 16.05 3.08 -8.67
CA LEU A 45 15.62 3.95 -9.75
C LEU A 45 16.85 4.75 -10.19
N ASN A 46 17.15 4.76 -11.48
CA ASN A 46 18.23 5.61 -11.97
C ASN A 46 17.84 7.08 -11.80
N GLU A 47 18.85 7.97 -11.79
CA GLU A 47 18.66 9.41 -11.59
C GLU A 47 17.60 10.00 -12.54
N LEU A 48 17.55 9.50 -13.78
CA LEU A 48 16.56 9.92 -14.78
C LEU A 48 15.13 9.63 -14.32
N LYS A 49 14.84 8.41 -13.85
CA LYS A 49 13.51 8.03 -13.35
C LYS A 49 13.11 8.88 -12.15
N TYR A 50 14.03 9.17 -11.22
CA TYR A 50 13.73 10.08 -10.10
C TYR A 50 13.35 11.47 -10.58
N LYS A 51 14.09 12.01 -11.57
CA LYS A 51 13.80 13.31 -12.15
C LYS A 51 12.45 13.35 -12.85
N GLU A 52 12.10 12.29 -13.59
CA GLU A 52 10.79 12.17 -14.25
C GLU A 52 9.64 12.14 -13.24
N ILE A 53 9.77 11.31 -12.19
CA ILE A 53 8.77 11.23 -11.11
C ILE A 53 8.62 12.61 -10.44
N GLY A 54 9.72 13.26 -10.09
CA GLY A 54 9.71 14.58 -9.46
C GLY A 54 9.07 15.65 -10.36
N TRP A 55 9.38 15.62 -11.65
CA TRP A 55 8.79 16.54 -12.64
C TRP A 55 7.28 16.36 -12.76
N GLU A 56 6.81 15.13 -12.97
CA GLU A 56 5.38 14.80 -13.05
C GLU A 56 4.63 15.18 -11.78
N MET A 57 5.22 14.89 -10.62
CA MET A 57 4.65 15.26 -9.32
C MET A 57 4.56 16.79 -9.19
N GLY A 58 5.63 17.52 -9.52
CA GLY A 58 5.67 18.98 -9.47
C GLY A 58 4.61 19.62 -10.37
N GLN A 59 4.44 19.11 -11.60
CA GLN A 59 3.40 19.60 -12.52
C GLN A 59 1.99 19.36 -11.96
N LYS A 60 1.71 18.15 -11.47
CA LYS A 60 0.40 17.82 -10.87
C LYS A 60 0.09 18.65 -9.63
N LEU A 61 1.09 18.90 -8.78
CA LEU A 61 0.96 19.77 -7.61
C LEU A 61 0.69 21.21 -8.02
N TRP A 62 1.42 21.74 -9.00
CA TRP A 62 1.24 23.10 -9.48
C TRP A 62 -0.15 23.34 -10.07
N GLN A 63 -0.66 22.40 -10.87
CA GLN A 63 -2.01 22.47 -11.41
C GLN A 63 -3.07 22.35 -10.30
N SER A 64 -2.84 21.49 -9.31
CA SER A 64 -3.73 21.36 -8.16
C SER A 64 -3.81 22.66 -7.36
N TYR A 65 -2.66 23.32 -7.13
CA TYR A 65 -2.61 24.64 -6.49
C TYR A 65 -3.43 25.68 -7.24
N LYS A 66 -3.30 25.75 -8.58
CA LYS A 66 -4.09 26.68 -9.39
C LYS A 66 -5.59 26.42 -9.27
N CYS A 67 -5.99 25.15 -9.29
CA CYS A 67 -7.39 24.74 -9.11
C CYS A 67 -7.92 25.17 -7.73
N LEU A 68 -7.17 24.92 -6.65
CA LEU A 68 -7.53 25.35 -5.30
C LEU A 68 -7.69 26.87 -5.21
N LYS A 69 -6.73 27.63 -5.75
CA LYS A 69 -6.76 29.09 -5.72
C LYS A 69 -7.97 29.64 -6.49
N LYS A 70 -8.33 29.03 -7.62
CA LYS A 70 -9.51 29.42 -8.42
C LYS A 70 -10.82 29.13 -7.69
N ASN A 71 -10.90 28.02 -6.98
CA ASN A 71 -12.13 27.53 -6.34
C ASN A 71 -12.20 27.83 -4.84
N ILE A 72 -11.37 28.75 -4.32
CA ILE A 72 -11.21 28.95 -2.87
C ILE A 72 -12.52 29.32 -2.17
N ASN A 73 -13.33 30.18 -2.80
CA ASN A 73 -14.63 30.55 -2.26
C ASN A 73 -15.55 29.33 -2.17
N ASN A 74 -15.66 28.56 -3.27
CA ASN A 74 -16.48 27.35 -3.32
C ASN A 74 -16.04 26.33 -2.24
N LEU A 75 -14.73 26.17 -2.04
CA LEU A 75 -14.18 25.28 -1.01
C LEU A 75 -14.51 25.74 0.41
N GLN A 76 -14.56 27.06 0.66
CA GLN A 76 -14.86 27.62 1.98
C GLN A 76 -16.36 27.69 2.27
N THR A 77 -17.18 27.82 1.24
CA THR A 77 -18.64 27.96 1.36
C THR A 77 -19.40 26.71 0.89
N SER A 78 -18.73 25.56 0.77
CA SER A 78 -19.38 24.31 0.39
C SER A 78 -20.43 23.93 1.41
N GLU A 79 -21.66 23.65 0.96
CA GLU A 79 -22.79 23.27 1.82
C GLU A 79 -22.76 21.78 2.21
N SER A 80 -22.03 20.97 1.43
CA SER A 80 -21.83 19.55 1.70
C SER A 80 -20.41 19.08 1.39
N LEU A 81 -20.06 17.91 1.94
CA LEU A 81 -18.78 17.26 1.65
C LEU A 81 -18.67 16.87 0.15
N ASN A 82 -19.77 16.46 -0.47
CA ASN A 82 -19.77 16.12 -1.90
C ASN A 82 -19.47 17.35 -2.76
N ASP A 83 -20.03 18.51 -2.40
CA ASP A 83 -19.76 19.76 -3.10
C ASP A 83 -18.29 20.15 -2.97
N TYR A 84 -17.73 20.05 -1.75
CA TYR A 84 -16.31 20.27 -1.49
C TYR A 84 -15.42 19.37 -2.35
N ILE A 85 -15.69 18.06 -2.33
CA ILE A 85 -14.89 17.06 -3.08
C ILE A 85 -15.00 17.30 -4.58
N SER A 86 -16.17 17.68 -5.10
CA SER A 86 -16.40 17.89 -6.53
C SER A 86 -15.52 18.99 -7.14
N VAL A 87 -15.14 20.00 -6.34
CA VAL A 87 -14.28 21.12 -6.77
C VAL A 87 -12.83 20.97 -6.32
N PHE A 88 -12.52 19.93 -5.53
CA PHE A 88 -11.18 19.65 -5.05
C PHE A 88 -10.32 19.02 -6.18
N PRO A 89 -9.00 19.29 -6.24
CA PRO A 89 -8.16 18.74 -7.31
C PRO A 89 -8.07 17.21 -7.25
N ARG A 90 -8.49 16.55 -8.33
CA ARG A 90 -8.48 15.08 -8.44
C ARG A 90 -7.12 14.45 -8.15
N SER A 91 -6.03 15.08 -8.57
CA SER A 91 -4.67 14.58 -8.30
C SER A 91 -4.37 14.51 -6.80
N LEU A 92 -4.83 15.49 -6.02
CA LEU A 92 -4.68 15.47 -4.56
C LEU A 92 -5.66 14.50 -3.91
N THR A 93 -6.90 14.43 -4.38
CA THR A 93 -7.88 13.43 -3.93
C THR A 93 -7.30 12.02 -4.04
N ASN A 94 -6.85 11.64 -5.24
CA ASN A 94 -6.29 10.33 -5.51
C ASN A 94 -5.04 10.05 -4.64
N PHE A 95 -4.19 11.06 -4.42
CA PHE A 95 -3.01 10.93 -3.57
C PHE A 95 -3.39 10.60 -2.12
N PHE A 96 -4.29 11.36 -1.51
CA PHE A 96 -4.70 11.13 -0.14
C PHE A 96 -5.51 9.83 0.02
N GLU A 97 -6.39 9.50 -0.92
CA GLU A 97 -7.11 8.23 -0.93
C GLU A 97 -6.15 7.03 -0.99
N SER A 98 -5.15 7.09 -1.87
CA SER A 98 -4.14 6.03 -2.01
C SER A 98 -3.30 5.89 -0.74
N MET A 99 -2.90 7.03 -0.15
CA MET A 99 -2.14 7.06 1.10
C MET A 99 -2.93 6.43 2.25
N LEU A 100 -4.18 6.85 2.45
CA LEU A 100 -5.05 6.33 3.52
C LEU A 100 -5.35 4.85 3.33
N THR A 101 -5.65 4.43 2.09
CA THR A 101 -5.87 3.02 1.74
C THR A 101 -4.64 2.18 2.08
N THR A 102 -3.45 2.63 1.67
CA THR A 102 -2.19 1.92 1.96
C THR A 102 -1.94 1.79 3.47
N ILE A 103 -2.21 2.84 4.24
CA ILE A 103 -2.05 2.81 5.71
C ILE A 103 -3.03 1.80 6.32
N LEU A 104 -4.28 1.80 5.87
CA LEU A 104 -5.33 0.91 6.38
C LEU A 104 -5.02 -0.56 6.06
N GLU A 105 -4.56 -0.85 4.85
CA GLU A 105 -4.14 -2.19 4.43
C GLU A 105 -3.00 -2.71 5.31
N ARG A 106 -1.96 -1.89 5.52
CA ARG A 106 -0.82 -2.26 6.39
C ARG A 106 -1.25 -2.50 7.83
N LYS A 107 -2.10 -1.63 8.39
CA LYS A 107 -2.65 -1.79 9.74
C LYS A 107 -3.42 -3.11 9.86
N THR A 108 -4.23 -3.44 8.86
CA THR A 108 -5.05 -4.66 8.83
C THR A 108 -4.16 -5.90 8.75
N ALA A 109 -3.16 -5.89 7.87
CA ALA A 109 -2.19 -6.98 7.75
C ALA A 109 -1.45 -7.26 9.06
N GLU A 110 -0.98 -6.22 9.77
CA GLU A 110 -0.33 -6.40 11.08
C GLU A 110 -1.29 -6.87 12.18
N SER A 111 -2.53 -6.37 12.18
CA SER A 111 -3.53 -6.80 13.16
C SER A 111 -3.89 -8.28 13.01
N ASN A 112 -3.97 -8.77 11.76
CA ASN A 112 -4.28 -10.16 11.43
C ASN A 112 -3.08 -11.11 11.61
N ARG A 113 -1.90 -10.58 11.94
CA ARG A 113 -0.70 -11.36 12.23
C ARG A 113 -0.61 -11.84 13.68
N LYS A 114 -1.55 -11.42 14.54
CA LYS A 114 -1.75 -11.95 15.90
C LYS A 114 -2.61 -13.20 15.88
#